data_AF-A0A416FCJ0-F1
#
_entry.id   AF-A0A416FCJ0-F1
#
_cell.length_a   1.000
_cell.length_b   1.000
_cell.length_c   1.000
_cell.angle_alpha   90.00
_cell.angle_beta   90.00
_cell.angle_gamma   90.00
#
_symmetry.space_group_name_H-M   'P 1'
#
loop_
_entity.id
_entity.type
_entity.pdbx_description
1 polymer ?
#
loop_
_entity_poly.entity_id
_entity_poly.type
_entity_poly.pdbx_seq_one_letter_code
_entity_poly.pdbx_strand_id
1 'polypeptide(L)'
;MRIYILNTTRFYHEDFEEYPGAWFSCPVDFEEIRERLGVQSEEEIEIEDYELPFPLEGNTRLWEINALCRMILEMQGTPLYYEMDVVQKR
;
A
#
# COMPACT_ATOMS: atom_id res chain seq x y z
N MET A 1 -8.79 -1.38 1.01
CA MET A 1 -7.38 -1.63 1.37
C MET A 1 -6.51 -0.98 0.32
N ARG A 2 -5.81 0.09 0.68
CA ARG A 2 -4.93 0.81 -0.24
C ARG A 2 -3.74 1.40 0.49
N ILE A 3 -2.65 1.63 -0.23
CA ILE A 3 -1.43 2.27 0.26
C ILE A 3 -1.08 3.45 -0.66
N TYR A 4 -0.53 4.51 -0.08
CA TYR A 4 0.02 5.65 -0.78
C TYR A 4 1.52 5.46 -0.93
N ILE A 5 1.98 5.36 -2.17
CA ILE A 5 3.37 5.05 -2.51
C ILE A 5 3.99 6.30 -3.15
N LEU A 6 5.14 6.72 -2.62
CA LEU A 6 5.99 7.76 -3.17
C LEU A 6 7.09 7.16 -4.03
N ASN A 7 7.48 7.87 -5.09
CA ASN A 7 8.75 7.70 -5.78
C ASN A 7 9.80 8.60 -5.10
N THR A 8 10.78 7.99 -4.44
CA THR A 8 11.82 8.70 -3.68
C THR A 8 12.92 9.29 -4.57
N THR A 9 12.95 8.95 -5.86
CA THR A 9 13.90 9.50 -6.84
C THR A 9 13.40 10.78 -7.50
N ARG A 10 12.10 11.09 -7.36
CA ARG A 10 11.50 12.32 -7.89
C ARG A 10 11.31 13.34 -6.77
N PHE A 11 11.93 14.50 -6.95
CA PHE A 11 11.75 15.62 -6.05
C PHE A 11 10.63 16.53 -6.53
N TYR A 12 9.90 17.13 -5.60
CA TYR A 12 8.99 18.22 -5.92
C TYR A 12 9.75 19.33 -6.63
N HIS A 13 9.24 19.74 -7.78
CA HIS A 13 9.72 20.90 -8.52
C HIS A 13 8.54 21.83 -8.72
N GLU A 14 8.73 23.14 -8.52
CA GLU A 14 7.66 24.15 -8.66
C GLU A 14 7.02 24.13 -10.07
N ASP A 15 7.76 23.65 -11.08
CA ASP A 15 7.30 23.49 -12.46
C ASP A 15 6.50 22.19 -12.71
N PHE A 16 6.52 21.25 -11.76
CA PHE A 16 5.80 19.98 -11.81
C PHE A 16 4.78 19.95 -10.67
N GLU A 17 3.52 20.28 -10.97
CA GLU A 17 2.41 20.29 -10.00
C GLU A 17 2.07 18.89 -9.42
N GLU A 18 2.69 17.82 -9.90
CA GLU A 18 2.38 16.46 -9.50
C GLU A 18 3.25 16.00 -8.33
N TYR A 19 2.63 15.81 -7.17
CA TYR A 19 3.25 15.15 -6.01
C TYR A 19 3.76 13.77 -6.46
N PRO A 20 4.99 13.35 -6.07
CA PRO A 20 5.64 12.16 -6.65
C PRO A 20 5.07 10.83 -6.13
N GLY A 21 3.77 10.74 -5.86
CA GLY A 21 3.15 9.54 -5.32
C GLY A 21 1.68 9.37 -5.67
N ALA A 22 1.20 8.15 -5.48
CA ALA A 22 -0.15 7.77 -5.83
C ALA A 22 -0.74 6.69 -4.91
N TRP A 23 -2.07 6.63 -4.85
CA TRP A 23 -2.78 5.56 -4.16
C TRP A 23 -2.87 4.30 -5.04
N PHE A 24 -2.61 3.15 -4.42
CA PHE A 24 -2.68 1.82 -5.03
C PHE A 24 -3.58 0.91 -4.20
N SER A 25 -4.43 0.13 -4.88
CA SER A 25 -5.30 -0.85 -4.20
C SER A 25 -4.52 -2.13 -3.91
N CYS A 26 -4.62 -2.66 -2.69
CA CYS A 26 -3.90 -3.86 -2.32
C CYS A 26 -4.69 -5.14 -2.65
N PRO A 27 -4.01 -6.25 -3.03
CA PRO A 27 -2.57 -6.35 -3.25
C PRO A 27 -2.12 -5.59 -4.51
N VAL A 28 -1.00 -4.88 -4.41
CA VAL A 28 -0.46 -4.02 -5.46
C VAL A 28 0.49 -4.83 -6.36
N ASP A 29 0.36 -4.66 -7.67
CA ASP A 29 1.35 -5.16 -8.64
C ASP A 29 2.49 -4.15 -8.77
N PHE A 30 3.73 -4.62 -8.69
CA PHE A 30 4.90 -3.75 -8.85
C PHE A 30 4.99 -3.16 -10.26
N GLU A 31 4.46 -3.83 -11.28
CA GLU A 31 4.40 -3.29 -12.64
C GLU A 31 3.49 -2.04 -12.71
N GLU A 32 2.36 -2.04 -11.99
CA GLU A 32 1.48 -0.87 -11.90
C GLU A 32 2.20 0.32 -11.26
N ILE A 33 2.99 0.06 -10.22
CA ILE A 33 3.81 1.09 -9.55
C ILE A 33 4.82 1.67 -10.54
N ARG A 34 5.52 0.82 -11.28
CA ARG A 34 6.49 1.24 -12.30
C ARG A 34 5.84 2.11 -13.38
N GLU A 35 4.70 1.71 -13.92
CA GLU A 35 4.00 2.46 -14.97
C GLU A 35 3.51 3.82 -14.46
N ARG A 36 2.97 3.87 -13.24
CA ARG A 36 2.36 5.09 -12.69
C ARG A 36 3.38 6.07 -12.10
N LEU A 37 4.42 5.55 -11.43
CA LEU A 37 5.40 6.38 -10.72
C LEU A 37 6.75 6.49 -11.43
N GLY A 38 7.01 5.67 -12.45
CA GLY A 38 8.26 5.70 -13.22
C GLY A 38 9.48 5.16 -12.46
N VAL A 39 9.27 4.30 -11.47
CA VAL A 39 10.34 3.67 -10.66
C VAL A 39 10.90 2.42 -11.33
N GLN A 40 12.17 2.08 -11.05
CA GLN A 40 12.83 0.89 -11.59
C GLN A 40 12.89 -0.28 -10.60
N SER A 41 12.86 0.00 -9.29
CA SER A 41 12.97 -1.01 -8.24
C SER A 41 12.17 -0.64 -6.99
N GLU A 42 11.96 -1.62 -6.09
CA GLU A 42 11.31 -1.38 -4.79
C GLU A 42 12.14 -0.49 -3.84
N GLU A 43 13.42 -0.24 -4.14
CA GLU A 43 14.26 0.68 -3.34
C GLU A 43 13.94 2.15 -3.62
N GLU A 44 13.30 2.44 -4.76
CA GLU A 44 12.92 3.78 -5.19
C GLU A 44 11.51 4.16 -4.71
N ILE A 45 10.89 3.33 -3.87
CA ILE A 45 9.56 3.57 -3.33
C ILE A 45 9.54 3.67 -1.81
N GLU A 46 8.61 4.47 -1.31
CA GLU A 46 8.31 4.58 0.11
C GLU A 46 6.80 4.58 0.32
N ILE A 47 6.33 3.88 1.36
CA ILE A 47 4.92 3.86 1.74
C ILE A 47 4.73 4.96 2.77
N GLU A 48 4.12 6.06 2.34
CA GLU A 48 3.96 7.26 3.14
C GLU A 48 2.65 7.25 3.94
N ASP A 49 1.60 6.62 3.42
CA ASP A 49 0.29 6.53 4.08
C ASP A 49 -0.46 5.24 3.68
N TYR A 50 -1.47 4.84 4.45
CA TYR A 50 -2.24 3.64 4.18
C TYR A 50 -3.66 3.65 4.77
N GLU A 51 -4.56 2.93 4.09
CA GLU A 51 -5.91 2.59 4.57
C GLU A 51 -6.04 1.06 4.60
N LEU A 52 -5.52 0.46 5.67
CA LEU A 52 -5.47 -0.99 5.89
C LEU A 52 -6.12 -1.36 7.22
N PRO A 53 -6.77 -2.54 7.34
CA PRO A 53 -7.36 -3.02 8.58
C PRO A 53 -6.32 -3.66 9.52
N PHE A 54 -5.05 -3.28 9.39
CA PHE A 54 -3.95 -3.75 10.23
C PHE A 54 -2.86 -2.69 10.28
N PRO A 55 -2.12 -2.58 11.38
CA PRO A 55 -1.01 -1.64 11.48
C PRO A 55 0.17 -2.11 10.62
N LEU A 56 0.91 -1.15 10.08
CA LEU A 56 2.21 -1.38 9.46
C LEU A 56 3.33 -0.95 10.42
N GLU A 57 4.46 -1.64 10.36
CA GLU A 57 5.71 -1.17 10.94
C GLU A 57 6.46 -0.33 9.90
N GLY A 58 7.30 0.62 10.32
CA GLY A 58 7.97 1.56 9.40
C GLY A 58 8.93 0.93 8.39
N ASN A 59 9.24 -0.36 8.52
CA ASN A 59 10.09 -1.13 7.62
C ASN A 59 9.35 -2.28 6.92
N THR A 60 8.01 -2.36 7.04
CA THR A 60 7.22 -3.42 6.40
C THR A 60 7.37 -3.35 4.88
N ARG A 61 7.80 -4.45 4.25
CA ARG A 61 8.04 -4.49 2.81
C ARG A 61 6.73 -4.62 2.02
N LEU A 62 6.75 -4.19 0.76
CA LEU A 62 5.59 -4.27 -0.14
C LEU A 62 5.06 -5.70 -0.27
N TRP A 63 5.94 -6.69 -0.38
CA TRP A 63 5.55 -8.09 -0.48
C TRP A 63 4.83 -8.60 0.79
N GLU A 64 5.21 -8.12 1.97
CA GLU A 64 4.57 -8.47 3.26
C GLU A 64 3.15 -7.90 3.30
N ILE A 65 3.01 -6.62 2.94
CA ILE A 65 1.70 -5.95 2.84
C ILE A 65 0.80 -6.70 1.86
N ASN A 66 1.33 -7.07 0.70
CA ASN A 66 0.60 -7.84 -0.30
C ASN A 66 0.19 -9.23 0.22
N ALA A 67 1.06 -9.91 0.98
CA ALA A 67 0.73 -11.19 1.59
C ALA A 67 -0.41 -11.04 2.61
N LEU A 68 -0.33 -10.07 3.52
CA LEU A 68 -1.37 -9.78 4.50
C LEU A 68 -2.70 -9.39 3.85
N CYS A 69 -2.65 -8.57 2.80
CA CYS A 69 -3.86 -8.19 2.05
C CYS A 69 -4.51 -9.41 1.38
N ARG A 70 -3.72 -10.31 0.78
CA ARG A 70 -4.26 -11.57 0.21
C ARG A 70 -4.93 -12.43 1.27
N MET A 71 -4.27 -12.60 2.43
CA MET A 71 -4.87 -13.36 3.55
C MET A 71 -6.20 -12.76 3.99
N ILE A 72 -6.29 -11.43 4.10
CA ILE A 72 -7.54 -10.77 4.48
C ILE A 72 -8.62 -10.96 3.41
N LEU A 73 -8.29 -10.80 2.13
CA LEU A 73 -9.23 -11.04 1.03
C LEU A 73 -9.74 -12.49 1.00
N GLU A 74 -8.88 -13.48 1.26
CA GLU A 74 -9.26 -14.89 1.36
C GLU A 74 -10.19 -15.17 2.55
N MET A 75 -10.02 -14.43 3.66
CA MET A 75 -10.88 -14.55 4.83
C MET A 75 -12.21 -13.80 4.68
N GLN A 76 -12.34 -12.86 3.74
CA GLN A 76 -13.59 -12.14 3.51
C GLN A 76 -14.72 -13.12 3.16
N GLY A 77 -15.76 -13.14 3.99
CA GLY A 77 -16.88 -14.08 3.87
C GLY A 77 -16.79 -15.30 4.79
N THR A 78 -15.71 -15.45 5.56
CA THR A 78 -15.62 -16.46 6.62
C THR A 78 -16.21 -15.94 7.95
N PRO A 79 -16.74 -16.82 8.83
CA PRO A 79 -17.22 -16.42 10.16
C PRO A 79 -16.19 -15.64 10.99
N LEU A 80 -14.90 -16.00 10.85
CA LEU A 80 -13.77 -15.37 11.52
C LEU A 80 -13.58 -13.88 11.16
N TYR A 81 -13.89 -13.49 9.93
CA TYR A 81 -13.77 -12.11 9.47
C TYR A 81 -14.75 -11.16 10.21
N TYR A 82 -15.96 -11.64 10.51
CA TYR A 82 -16.96 -10.85 11.23
C TYR A 82 -16.55 -10.56 12.68
N GLU A 83 -15.86 -11.50 13.34
CA GLU A 83 -15.39 -11.30 14.71
C GLU A 83 -14.24 -10.28 14.78
N MET A 84 -13.34 -10.27 13.77
CA MET A 84 -12.25 -9.29 13.69
C MET A 84 -12.75 -7.84 13.51
N ASP A 85 -13.75 -7.63 12.64
CA ASP A 85 -14.35 -6.29 12.42
C ASP A 85 -15.01 -5.74 13.70
N VAL A 86 -15.56 -6.62 14.55
CA VAL A 86 -16.18 -6.23 15.83
C VAL A 86 -15.13 -5.85 16.88
N VAL A 87 -13.97 -6.52 16.90
CA VAL A 87 -12.89 -6.24 17.87
C VAL A 87 -12.20 -4.91 17.57
N GLN A 88 -11.97 -4.56 16.30
CA GLN A 88 -11.31 -3.30 15.92
C GLN A 88 -12.17 -2.04 16.10
N LYS A 89 -13.49 -2.19 16.25
CA LYS A 89 -14.45 -1.09 16.45
C LYS A 89 -14.71 -0.76 17.93
N ARG A 90 -14.02 -1.41 18.87
CA ARG A 90 -14.08 -1.14 20.32
C ARG A 90 -12.83 -0.43 20.80
#